data_AF-A0A494T1A9-F1
#
_entry.id   AF-A0A494T1A9-F1
#
_cell.length_a   1.000
_cell.length_b   1.000
_cell.length_c   1.000
_cell.angle_alpha   90.00
_cell.angle_beta   90.00
_cell.angle_gamma   90.00
#
_symmetry.space_group_name_H-M   'P 1'
#
loop_
_entity.id
_entity.type
_entity.pdbx_description
1 polymer ?
#
loop_
_entity_poly.entity_id
_entity_poly.type
_entity_poly.pdbx_seq_one_letter_code
_entity_poly.pdbx_strand_id
1 'polypeptide(L)'
;MGGPVGGTVIRSVVSIVCAVALLVFGASPASGQPSPVRTEIPVASSSPVTDVEASVVSVPAPLPPDALPHPVQCDYLSYLRYTSVDGPAKSADADRILVAQPGIFEGAGAFESVARNTVSAAAAQGSHIEFWALDRRSNCLEDHAGTQAALKTGDLKTATDYYYGGAEVDGKRFAGFADGASTAWLANQGIEQTLRDQYDLLRLELPDQQLRKEKVLCGGHSLGGFVTGYFAEWDFDGNPATLDDAGYNQCAGYFALDTIVKAGTPPLLRGIPDIELPAAVADPIAKLTGALDTALPVLRLPAVINPETTNLLAMAGVAARLDPNGINDLVDVLPNNLNIDATLRVLLSKDTVMAATGSPSVRTLFATNDAVLGALLDDNSQPFGFLQSSVGFIGAQPVTDKAFPTLPGMEALPVIGSALGDARKAAPAVYGDPLVVYTWNDYDSLDDSEQTARYTDSTSEVTSIAQLARSLAEPPLDFTEWYFPTTLATDLTQSGSTAIREHRLHRDGVERNPILTLQGTGGIELPPSGHPNDLPIVIQGYNHLDVLTAAQTQNNGRPEVVSTELARFAVTPG
;
A
#
# COMPACT_ATOMS: atom_id res chain seq x y z
N MET A 1 -14.67 -93.48 -38.99
CA MET A 1 -14.69 -93.58 -40.47
C MET A 1 -14.92 -92.18 -41.03
N GLY A 2 -14.13 -91.77 -42.02
CA GLY A 2 -14.22 -90.46 -42.69
C GLY A 2 -13.15 -89.46 -42.24
N GLY A 3 -12.24 -89.10 -43.14
CA GLY A 3 -10.97 -88.39 -42.91
C GLY A 3 -10.99 -86.84 -43.01
N PRO A 4 -9.82 -86.18 -43.20
CA PRO A 4 -9.45 -84.87 -42.61
C PRO A 4 -9.14 -83.74 -43.64
N VAL A 5 -8.34 -82.73 -43.22
CA VAL A 5 -7.73 -81.58 -43.97
C VAL A 5 -8.64 -80.34 -44.06
N GLY A 6 -8.26 -79.06 -43.92
CA GLY A 6 -7.03 -78.24 -43.85
C GLY A 6 -7.43 -76.84 -44.39
N GLY A 7 -7.17 -75.73 -43.70
CA GLY A 7 -6.14 -74.76 -44.13
C GLY A 7 -6.68 -73.46 -44.78
N THR A 8 -6.14 -72.33 -44.30
CA THR A 8 -5.78 -71.09 -45.04
C THR A 8 -6.77 -69.91 -45.19
N VAL A 9 -6.20 -68.75 -44.83
CA VAL A 9 -6.58 -67.33 -44.95
C VAL A 9 -6.90 -66.87 -46.38
N ILE A 10 -7.90 -66.00 -46.58
CA ILE A 10 -7.95 -64.98 -47.65
C ILE A 10 -8.59 -63.67 -47.12
N ARG A 11 -8.05 -62.55 -47.63
CA ARG A 11 -8.29 -61.12 -47.35
C ARG A 11 -9.53 -60.51 -48.04
N SER A 12 -10.05 -59.47 -47.38
CA SER A 12 -10.61 -58.18 -47.87
C SER A 12 -11.90 -58.13 -48.69
N VAL A 13 -12.88 -57.33 -48.21
CA VAL A 13 -13.51 -56.21 -48.98
C VAL A 13 -13.93 -55.09 -48.01
N VAL A 14 -13.61 -53.86 -48.41
CA VAL A 14 -13.96 -52.56 -47.80
C VAL A 14 -15.40 -52.17 -48.15
N SER A 15 -16.16 -51.65 -47.17
CA SER A 15 -17.31 -50.77 -47.42
C SER A 15 -17.45 -49.77 -46.27
N ILE A 16 -17.14 -48.50 -46.54
CA ILE A 16 -17.41 -47.35 -45.67
C ILE A 16 -18.84 -46.87 -45.99
N VAL A 17 -19.71 -46.82 -44.98
CA VAL A 17 -20.99 -46.12 -45.02
C VAL A 17 -20.97 -45.08 -43.89
N CYS A 18 -20.79 -43.81 -44.24
CA CYS A 18 -20.97 -42.70 -43.31
C CYS A 18 -22.47 -42.37 -43.20
N ALA A 19 -23.05 -42.65 -42.04
CA ALA A 19 -24.36 -42.15 -41.65
C ALA A 19 -24.21 -40.73 -41.07
N VAL A 20 -24.91 -39.76 -41.67
CA VAL A 20 -25.02 -38.40 -41.15
C VAL A 20 -26.02 -38.39 -39.99
N ALA A 21 -25.54 -38.19 -38.76
CA ALA A 21 -26.38 -37.90 -37.62
C ALA A 21 -26.44 -36.37 -37.41
N LEU A 22 -27.61 -35.79 -37.64
CA LEU A 22 -27.94 -34.41 -37.28
C LEU A 22 -28.00 -34.28 -35.75
N LEU A 23 -26.96 -33.69 -35.16
CA LEU A 23 -26.96 -33.24 -33.77
C LEU A 23 -27.69 -31.89 -33.69
N VAL A 24 -28.89 -31.90 -33.11
CA VAL A 24 -29.59 -30.70 -32.65
C VAL A 24 -28.85 -30.21 -31.40
N PHE A 25 -28.05 -29.16 -31.53
CA PHE A 25 -27.53 -28.42 -30.38
C PHE A 25 -28.66 -27.60 -29.77
N GLY A 26 -29.27 -28.12 -28.70
CA GLY A 26 -30.06 -27.30 -27.80
C GLY A 26 -29.15 -26.30 -27.12
N ALA A 27 -29.34 -25.01 -27.41
CA ALA A 27 -28.74 -23.93 -26.65
C ALA A 27 -29.22 -24.04 -25.20
N SER A 28 -28.34 -24.44 -24.30
CA SER A 28 -28.55 -24.20 -22.88
C SER A 28 -28.48 -22.68 -22.69
N PRO A 29 -29.40 -22.05 -21.94
CA PRO A 29 -29.25 -20.64 -21.62
C PRO A 29 -27.92 -20.49 -20.88
N ALA A 30 -27.05 -19.63 -21.41
CA ALA A 30 -25.88 -19.17 -20.68
C ALA A 30 -26.38 -18.70 -19.31
N SER A 31 -25.89 -19.30 -18.23
CA SER A 31 -26.03 -18.72 -16.91
C SER A 31 -25.46 -17.30 -17.01
N GLY A 32 -26.34 -16.30 -16.96
CA GLY A 32 -25.92 -14.91 -16.95
C GLY A 32 -24.91 -14.74 -15.84
N GLN A 33 -23.75 -14.16 -16.18
CA GLN A 33 -22.85 -13.61 -15.17
C GLN A 33 -23.72 -12.81 -14.18
N PRO A 34 -23.59 -13.02 -12.86
CA PRO A 34 -24.28 -12.17 -11.90
C PRO A 34 -24.03 -10.72 -12.29
N SER A 35 -25.06 -9.88 -12.26
CA SER A 35 -24.85 -8.44 -12.44
C SER A 35 -23.75 -8.00 -11.47
N PRO A 36 -22.84 -7.09 -11.87
CA PRO A 36 -21.87 -6.53 -10.94
C PRO A 36 -22.62 -5.95 -9.74
N VAL A 37 -22.28 -6.40 -8.53
CA VAL A 37 -22.96 -5.99 -7.29
C VAL A 37 -21.91 -5.54 -6.29
N ARG A 38 -22.23 -4.49 -5.54
CA ARG A 38 -21.44 -4.05 -4.38
C ARG A 38 -21.32 -5.19 -3.36
N THR A 39 -20.10 -5.52 -2.96
CA THR A 39 -19.84 -6.51 -1.90
C THR A 39 -19.23 -5.85 -0.68
N GLU A 40 -19.52 -6.40 0.49
CA GLU A 40 -18.89 -6.00 1.74
C GLU A 40 -18.56 -7.27 2.54
N ILE A 41 -17.27 -7.46 2.83
CA ILE A 41 -16.74 -8.68 3.46
C ILE A 41 -16.04 -8.27 4.76
N PRO A 42 -16.50 -8.75 5.92
CA PRO A 42 -15.83 -8.48 7.20
C PRO A 42 -14.38 -8.97 7.18
N VAL A 43 -13.49 -8.17 7.77
CA VAL A 43 -12.08 -8.50 7.96
C VAL A 43 -11.89 -9.01 9.37
N ALA A 44 -11.44 -10.26 9.51
CA ALA A 44 -11.01 -10.77 10.79
C ALA A 44 -9.73 -10.06 11.22
N SER A 45 -9.68 -9.57 12.45
CA SER A 45 -8.45 -8.97 12.98
C SER A 45 -8.19 -9.37 14.42
N SER A 46 -6.90 -9.45 14.75
CA SER A 46 -6.39 -9.62 16.11
C SER A 46 -6.07 -8.31 16.83
N SER A 47 -6.56 -7.18 16.31
CA SER A 47 -6.34 -5.86 16.91
C SER A 47 -6.60 -5.83 18.42
N PRO A 48 -5.75 -5.15 19.21
CA PRO A 48 -6.11 -4.82 20.59
C PRO A 48 -7.28 -3.81 20.66
N VAL A 49 -7.57 -3.09 19.57
CA VAL A 49 -8.68 -2.14 19.46
C VAL A 49 -9.94 -2.87 19.00
N THR A 50 -10.63 -3.48 19.97
CA THR A 50 -11.76 -4.41 19.72
C THR A 50 -13.13 -3.74 19.59
N ASP A 51 -13.24 -2.45 19.89
CA ASP A 51 -14.44 -1.62 19.73
C ASP A 51 -14.62 -1.10 18.29
N VAL A 52 -13.78 -1.56 17.36
CA VAL A 52 -13.82 -1.21 15.93
C VAL A 52 -13.90 -2.48 15.07
N GLU A 53 -14.83 -2.47 14.13
CA GLU A 53 -14.95 -3.47 13.07
C GLU A 53 -14.35 -2.96 11.77
N ALA A 54 -13.85 -3.88 10.95
CA ALA A 54 -13.32 -3.58 9.62
C ALA A 54 -13.99 -4.47 8.56
N SER A 55 -14.22 -3.92 7.37
CA SER A 55 -14.69 -4.66 6.19
C SER A 55 -13.97 -4.18 4.92
N VAL A 56 -13.84 -5.07 3.94
CA VAL A 56 -13.53 -4.66 2.56
C VAL A 56 -14.83 -4.39 1.85
N VAL A 57 -14.98 -3.21 1.30
CA VAL A 57 -16.07 -2.88 0.40
C VAL A 57 -15.53 -2.83 -1.01
N SER A 58 -16.21 -3.48 -1.95
CA SER A 58 -15.91 -3.41 -3.39
C SER A 58 -17.15 -3.00 -4.16
N VAL A 59 -17.02 -1.99 -5.01
CA VAL A 59 -18.12 -1.34 -5.74
C VAL A 59 -17.86 -1.47 -7.24
N PRO A 60 -18.83 -1.92 -8.05
CA PRO A 60 -18.69 -1.90 -9.51
C PRO A 60 -18.56 -0.47 -10.03
N ALA A 61 -17.48 -0.20 -10.74
CA ALA A 61 -17.18 1.09 -11.36
C ALA A 61 -16.32 0.82 -12.61
N PRO A 62 -16.94 0.38 -13.73
CA PRO A 62 -16.22 -0.05 -14.91
C PRO A 62 -15.41 1.09 -15.51
N LEU A 63 -14.23 0.76 -16.04
CA LEU A 63 -13.41 1.74 -16.75
C LEU A 63 -14.12 2.26 -18.02
N PRO A 64 -13.73 3.44 -18.54
CA PRO A 64 -14.29 3.99 -19.77
C PRO A 64 -14.24 3.00 -20.95
N PRO A 65 -15.18 3.05 -21.91
CA PRO A 65 -15.25 2.10 -23.02
C PRO A 65 -14.00 2.04 -23.93
N ASP A 66 -13.18 3.09 -23.89
CA ASP A 66 -11.93 3.23 -24.63
C ASP A 66 -10.69 2.81 -23.81
N ALA A 67 -10.88 2.35 -22.57
CA ALA A 67 -9.80 1.81 -21.75
C ALA A 67 -9.12 0.61 -22.44
N LEU A 68 -7.80 0.52 -22.27
CA LEU A 68 -7.02 -0.62 -22.76
C LEU A 68 -7.50 -1.94 -22.10
N PRO A 69 -7.28 -3.10 -22.76
CA PRO A 69 -7.66 -4.39 -22.20
C PRO A 69 -7.09 -4.60 -20.79
N HIS A 70 -7.97 -4.92 -19.84
CA HIS A 70 -7.64 -5.11 -18.43
C HIS A 70 -8.45 -6.29 -17.84
N PRO A 71 -8.03 -6.84 -16.70
CA PRO A 71 -8.80 -7.88 -16.01
C PRO A 71 -10.13 -7.34 -15.45
N VAL A 72 -11.18 -8.19 -15.44
CA VAL A 72 -12.53 -7.79 -15.02
C VAL A 72 -12.59 -7.34 -13.57
N GLN A 73 -11.70 -7.85 -12.71
CA GLN A 73 -11.64 -7.42 -11.31
C GLN A 73 -11.21 -5.95 -11.17
N CYS A 74 -10.58 -5.38 -12.21
CA CYS A 74 -10.18 -3.97 -12.25
C CYS A 74 -11.32 -3.02 -12.64
N ASP A 75 -12.52 -3.55 -12.94
CA ASP A 75 -13.77 -2.78 -13.07
C ASP A 75 -14.45 -2.52 -11.70
N TYR A 76 -13.75 -2.80 -10.60
CA TYR A 76 -14.21 -2.53 -9.24
C TYR A 76 -13.29 -1.52 -8.57
N LEU A 77 -13.89 -0.72 -7.69
CA LEU A 77 -13.17 0.11 -6.73
C LEU A 77 -13.35 -0.48 -5.34
N SER A 78 -12.26 -0.56 -4.59
CA SER A 78 -12.25 -1.16 -3.25
C SER A 78 -11.75 -0.18 -2.21
N TYR A 79 -12.18 -0.38 -0.96
CA TYR A 79 -11.65 0.33 0.19
C TYR A 79 -11.79 -0.51 1.46
N LEU A 80 -10.93 -0.27 2.44
CA LEU A 80 -11.12 -0.78 3.81
C LEU A 80 -11.97 0.23 4.59
N ARG A 81 -13.10 -0.25 5.11
CA ARG A 81 -14.05 0.50 5.92
C ARG A 81 -13.85 0.13 7.39
N TYR A 82 -13.62 1.12 8.23
CA TYR A 82 -13.50 0.96 9.68
C TYR A 82 -14.63 1.71 10.38
N THR A 83 -15.33 1.03 11.29
CA THR A 83 -16.51 1.55 11.99
C THR A 83 -16.52 1.12 13.44
N SER A 84 -17.04 1.96 14.34
CA SER A 84 -17.27 1.55 15.72
C SER A 84 -18.34 0.45 15.78
N VAL A 85 -18.17 -0.55 16.66
CA VAL A 85 -19.15 -1.65 16.86
C VAL A 85 -20.54 -1.15 17.26
N ASP A 86 -20.61 -0.02 17.97
CA ASP A 86 -21.85 0.63 18.38
C ASP A 86 -22.32 1.71 17.37
N GLY A 87 -21.58 1.88 16.28
CA GLY A 87 -21.88 2.85 15.23
C GLY A 87 -23.03 2.44 14.31
N PRO A 88 -23.52 3.37 13.48
CA PRO A 88 -24.57 3.08 12.53
C PRO A 88 -24.09 2.12 11.43
N ALA A 89 -24.96 1.22 10.98
CA ALA A 89 -24.63 0.28 9.92
C ALA A 89 -24.43 0.93 8.54
N LYS A 90 -25.11 2.06 8.27
CA LYS A 90 -25.02 2.79 7.01
C LYS A 90 -24.07 3.98 7.15
N SER A 91 -23.15 4.13 6.20
CA SER A 91 -22.20 5.23 6.19
C SER A 91 -22.86 6.61 6.12
N ALA A 92 -23.98 6.75 5.41
CA ALA A 92 -24.74 8.00 5.38
C ALA A 92 -25.24 8.45 6.77
N ASP A 93 -25.39 7.52 7.71
CA ASP A 93 -25.85 7.79 9.07
C ASP A 93 -24.69 8.08 10.05
N ALA A 94 -23.43 7.84 9.65
CA ALA A 94 -22.25 8.18 10.45
C ALA A 94 -22.13 9.70 10.66
N ASP A 95 -21.49 10.10 11.76
CA ASP A 95 -21.30 11.52 12.08
C ASP A 95 -20.32 12.19 11.11
N ARG A 96 -19.27 11.47 10.73
CA ARG A 96 -18.27 11.84 9.72
C ARG A 96 -17.72 10.60 9.02
N ILE A 97 -17.11 10.83 7.87
CA ILE A 97 -16.38 9.82 7.10
C ILE A 97 -15.04 10.40 6.70
N LEU A 98 -13.94 9.84 7.20
CA LEU A 98 -12.60 10.19 6.75
C LEU A 98 -12.26 9.30 5.55
N VAL A 99 -11.83 9.88 4.44
CA VAL A 99 -11.47 9.17 3.21
C VAL A 99 -10.01 9.45 2.90
N ALA A 100 -9.19 8.41 3.00
CA ALA A 100 -7.74 8.51 2.93
C ALA A 100 -7.20 7.95 1.61
N GLN A 101 -6.41 8.77 0.92
CA GLN A 101 -5.58 8.38 -0.20
C GLN A 101 -4.23 7.83 0.30
N PRO A 102 -3.78 6.67 -0.20
CA PRO A 102 -2.46 6.15 0.13
C PRO A 102 -1.31 6.95 -0.50
N GLY A 103 -0.16 6.83 0.14
CA GLY A 103 1.15 7.31 -0.30
C GLY A 103 1.71 6.57 -1.50
N ILE A 104 3.00 6.77 -1.77
CA ILE A 104 3.69 6.10 -2.87
C ILE A 104 4.04 4.65 -2.47
N PHE A 105 3.68 3.68 -3.30
CA PHE A 105 3.85 2.24 -3.02
C PHE A 105 3.14 1.74 -1.76
N GLU A 106 2.15 2.47 -1.26
CA GLU A 106 1.40 2.18 -0.05
C GLU A 106 -0.02 1.78 -0.41
N GLY A 107 -0.57 0.75 0.24
CA GLY A 107 -1.93 0.30 0.02
C GLY A 107 -2.87 0.61 1.19
N ALA A 108 -4.15 0.24 1.05
CA ALA A 108 -5.18 0.53 2.04
C ALA A 108 -4.89 -0.08 3.42
N GLY A 109 -4.21 -1.23 3.47
CA GLY A 109 -3.83 -1.95 4.69
C GLY A 109 -2.86 -1.18 5.58
N ALA A 110 -2.13 -0.19 5.05
CA ALA A 110 -1.23 0.65 5.85
C ALA A 110 -1.96 1.53 6.87
N PHE A 111 -3.21 1.91 6.58
CA PHE A 111 -4.02 2.76 7.47
C PHE A 111 -4.64 2.00 8.65
N GLU A 112 -4.41 0.70 8.79
CA GLU A 112 -5.14 -0.16 9.72
C GLU A 112 -5.08 0.35 11.18
N SER A 113 -3.88 0.68 11.67
CA SER A 113 -3.69 1.15 13.06
C SER A 113 -4.31 2.53 13.25
N VAL A 114 -3.97 3.53 12.42
CA VAL A 114 -4.52 4.89 12.53
C VAL A 114 -6.04 4.92 12.36
N ALA A 115 -6.61 4.10 11.46
CA ALA A 115 -8.05 4.05 11.25
C ALA A 115 -8.78 3.52 12.49
N ARG A 116 -8.31 2.39 13.06
CA ARG A 116 -8.89 1.83 14.28
C ARG A 116 -8.75 2.78 15.47
N ASN A 117 -7.55 3.31 15.68
CA ASN A 117 -7.27 4.23 16.76
C ASN A 117 -8.15 5.50 16.65
N THR A 118 -8.35 6.01 15.43
CA THR A 118 -9.16 7.23 15.18
C THR A 118 -10.64 6.97 15.45
N VAL A 119 -11.18 5.86 14.94
CA VAL A 119 -12.59 5.48 15.14
C VAL A 119 -12.88 5.22 16.63
N SER A 120 -11.99 4.49 17.32
CA SER A 120 -12.11 4.23 18.77
C SER A 120 -12.04 5.54 19.57
N ALA A 121 -11.10 6.43 19.26
CA ALA A 121 -10.95 7.71 19.94
C ALA A 121 -12.15 8.65 19.75
N ALA A 122 -12.80 8.62 18.58
CA ALA A 122 -14.04 9.36 18.33
C ALA A 122 -15.24 8.76 19.05
N ALA A 123 -15.37 7.42 19.04
CA ALA A 123 -16.44 6.71 19.74
C ALA A 123 -16.40 6.95 21.27
N ALA A 124 -15.20 7.00 21.85
CA ALA A 124 -14.99 7.36 23.25
C ALA A 124 -15.48 8.78 23.60
N GLN A 125 -15.64 9.66 22.60
CA GLN A 125 -16.20 11.01 22.73
C GLN A 125 -17.70 11.08 22.36
N GLY A 126 -18.33 9.94 22.06
CA GLY A 126 -19.74 9.86 21.66
C GLY A 126 -20.00 10.23 20.20
N SER A 127 -18.98 10.17 19.34
CA SER A 127 -19.08 10.41 17.89
C SER A 127 -18.78 9.14 17.12
N HIS A 128 -19.72 8.67 16.30
CA HIS A 128 -19.58 7.46 15.49
C HIS A 128 -19.19 7.83 14.06
N ILE A 129 -17.88 7.90 13.84
CA ILE A 129 -17.28 8.17 12.52
C ILE A 129 -16.94 6.88 11.78
N GLU A 130 -16.72 7.00 10.48
CA GLU A 130 -16.06 5.96 9.68
C GLU A 130 -14.70 6.44 9.16
N PHE A 131 -13.80 5.50 8.94
CA PHE A 131 -12.55 5.72 8.22
C PHE A 131 -12.50 4.80 7.00
N TRP A 132 -12.29 5.36 5.82
CA TRP A 132 -12.20 4.66 4.55
C TRP A 132 -10.77 4.82 4.00
N ALA A 133 -10.00 3.75 4.01
CA ALA A 133 -8.71 3.70 3.35
C ALA A 133 -8.91 3.21 1.92
N LEU A 134 -8.68 4.07 0.94
CA LEU A 134 -8.92 3.76 -0.46
C LEU A 134 -7.85 2.80 -0.99
N ASP A 135 -8.28 1.83 -1.78
CA ASP A 135 -7.40 0.94 -2.51
C ASP A 135 -7.22 1.46 -3.94
N ARG A 136 -5.98 1.54 -4.42
CA ARG A 136 -5.73 2.06 -5.75
C ARG A 136 -6.18 1.02 -6.77
N ARG A 137 -6.86 1.45 -7.83
CA ARG A 137 -7.45 0.51 -8.82
C ARG A 137 -6.43 -0.48 -9.38
N SER A 138 -5.16 -0.10 -9.51
CA SER A 138 -4.06 -0.97 -9.93
C SER A 138 -3.89 -2.23 -9.08
N ASN A 139 -4.28 -2.17 -7.81
CA ASN A 139 -4.12 -3.26 -6.84
C ASN A 139 -5.08 -4.43 -7.13
N CYS A 140 -6.04 -4.26 -8.03
CA CYS A 140 -6.83 -5.36 -8.64
C CYS A 140 -5.96 -6.45 -9.31
N LEU A 141 -4.70 -6.15 -9.62
CA LEU A 141 -3.73 -7.10 -10.19
C LEU A 141 -3.05 -7.96 -9.13
N GLU A 142 -3.18 -7.63 -7.85
CA GLU A 142 -2.50 -8.29 -6.75
C GLU A 142 -3.16 -9.61 -6.38
N ASP A 143 -2.35 -10.56 -5.92
CA ASP A 143 -2.80 -11.89 -5.56
C ASP A 143 -2.39 -12.23 -4.13
N HIS A 144 -3.20 -11.79 -3.17
CA HIS A 144 -2.98 -12.05 -1.75
C HIS A 144 -3.47 -13.44 -1.30
N ALA A 145 -3.87 -14.33 -2.22
CA ALA A 145 -4.42 -15.63 -1.84
C ALA A 145 -3.42 -16.47 -1.01
N GLY A 146 -2.13 -16.40 -1.32
CA GLY A 146 -1.10 -17.12 -0.59
C GLY A 146 -0.94 -16.66 0.86
N THR A 147 -0.80 -15.35 1.09
CA THR A 147 -0.68 -14.77 2.44
C THR A 147 -1.95 -14.98 3.26
N GLN A 148 -3.12 -14.77 2.67
CA GLN A 148 -4.41 -14.99 3.34
C GLN A 148 -4.64 -16.46 3.70
N ALA A 149 -4.21 -17.40 2.85
CA ALA A 149 -4.26 -18.83 3.15
C ALA A 149 -3.31 -19.20 4.29
N ALA A 150 -2.09 -18.66 4.30
CA ALA A 150 -1.12 -18.90 5.39
C ALA A 150 -1.66 -18.44 6.76
N LEU A 151 -2.32 -17.29 6.82
CA LEU A 151 -2.99 -16.84 8.06
C LEU A 151 -4.09 -17.80 8.51
N LYS A 152 -4.86 -18.33 7.56
CA LYS A 152 -5.98 -19.25 7.84
C LYS A 152 -5.51 -20.64 8.28
N THR A 153 -4.39 -21.12 7.73
CA THR A 153 -3.80 -22.42 8.09
C THR A 153 -2.86 -22.34 9.28
N GLY A 154 -2.33 -21.15 9.60
CA GLY A 154 -1.30 -20.95 10.61
C GLY A 154 0.09 -21.43 10.16
N ASP A 155 0.35 -21.48 8.86
CA ASP A 155 1.61 -21.99 8.29
C ASP A 155 2.10 -21.13 7.12
N LEU A 156 3.21 -20.41 7.32
CA LEU A 156 3.88 -19.58 6.32
C LEU A 156 4.22 -20.36 5.04
N LYS A 157 4.53 -21.65 5.15
CA LYS A 157 4.85 -22.50 4.00
C LYS A 157 3.70 -22.56 2.99
N THR A 158 2.45 -22.38 3.45
CA THR A 158 1.28 -22.28 2.57
C THR A 158 1.45 -21.15 1.55
N ALA A 159 1.92 -19.98 1.98
CA ALA A 159 2.17 -18.84 1.10
C ALA A 159 3.35 -19.11 0.17
N THR A 160 4.47 -19.61 0.70
CA THR A 160 5.66 -19.89 -0.12
C THR A 160 5.38 -20.95 -1.19
N ASP A 161 4.70 -22.04 -0.82
CA ASP A 161 4.33 -23.09 -1.77
C ASP A 161 3.40 -22.54 -2.84
N TYR A 162 2.50 -21.62 -2.51
CA TYR A 162 1.62 -20.96 -3.48
C TYR A 162 2.40 -20.07 -4.46
N TYR A 163 3.20 -19.12 -3.94
CA TYR A 163 3.90 -18.13 -4.77
C TYR A 163 5.07 -18.72 -5.55
N TYR A 164 5.79 -19.69 -4.98
CA TYR A 164 7.06 -20.18 -5.52
C TYR A 164 7.09 -21.70 -5.77
N GLY A 165 6.24 -22.48 -5.09
CA GLY A 165 6.18 -23.94 -5.22
C GLY A 165 5.14 -24.45 -6.23
N GLY A 166 4.27 -23.58 -6.74
CA GLY A 166 3.18 -23.97 -7.63
C GLY A 166 2.06 -24.76 -6.93
N ALA A 167 1.84 -24.57 -5.64
CA ALA A 167 0.68 -25.11 -4.95
C ALA A 167 -0.62 -24.37 -5.36
N GLU A 168 -1.75 -25.01 -5.07
CA GLU A 168 -3.07 -24.41 -5.23
C GLU A 168 -3.62 -23.93 -3.90
N VAL A 169 -4.26 -22.77 -3.90
CA VAL A 169 -5.08 -22.24 -2.80
C VAL A 169 -6.47 -22.04 -3.36
N ASP A 170 -7.48 -22.67 -2.73
CA ASP A 170 -8.88 -22.60 -3.16
C ASP A 170 -9.10 -22.88 -4.66
N GLY A 171 -8.33 -23.82 -5.22
CA GLY A 171 -8.37 -24.21 -6.64
C GLY A 171 -7.74 -23.20 -7.61
N LYS A 172 -7.13 -22.13 -7.10
CA LYS A 172 -6.35 -21.14 -7.87
C LYS A 172 -4.86 -21.47 -7.75
N ARG A 173 -4.10 -21.28 -8.83
CA ARG A 173 -2.63 -21.24 -8.83
C ARG A 173 -2.17 -19.80 -8.97
N PHE A 174 -1.03 -19.46 -8.37
CA PHE A 174 -0.42 -18.15 -8.60
C PHE A 174 -0.05 -18.02 -10.09
N ALA A 175 -0.56 -16.97 -10.73
CA ALA A 175 -0.34 -16.73 -12.16
C ALA A 175 1.06 -16.15 -12.47
N GLY A 176 1.85 -15.88 -11.42
CA GLY A 176 3.05 -15.05 -11.48
C GLY A 176 2.72 -13.57 -11.31
N PHE A 177 3.77 -12.76 -11.16
CA PHE A 177 3.62 -11.31 -11.11
C PHE A 177 3.32 -10.76 -12.51
N ALA A 178 2.23 -10.00 -12.65
CA ALA A 178 1.81 -9.35 -13.89
C ALA A 178 2.92 -8.47 -14.50
N ASP A 179 3.12 -8.58 -15.81
CA ASP A 179 4.03 -7.75 -16.60
C ASP A 179 3.53 -7.49 -18.03
N GLY A 180 4.28 -6.69 -18.79
CA GLY A 180 4.09 -6.50 -20.22
C GLY A 180 2.66 -6.09 -20.58
N ALA A 181 2.01 -6.88 -21.44
CA ALA A 181 0.66 -6.62 -21.91
C ALA A 181 -0.40 -6.64 -20.78
N SER A 182 -0.18 -7.40 -19.71
CA SER A 182 -1.13 -7.47 -18.57
C SER A 182 -1.13 -6.20 -17.72
N THR A 183 -0.05 -5.42 -17.78
CA THR A 183 0.10 -4.14 -17.07
C THR A 183 -0.05 -2.92 -17.98
N ALA A 184 -0.19 -3.10 -19.30
CA ALA A 184 -0.17 -2.00 -20.26
C ALA A 184 -1.29 -0.96 -20.03
N TRP A 185 -2.44 -1.39 -19.52
CA TRP A 185 -3.56 -0.51 -19.20
C TRP A 185 -3.28 0.46 -18.04
N LEU A 186 -2.26 0.20 -17.22
CA LEU A 186 -1.84 1.10 -16.13
C LEU A 186 -1.31 2.44 -16.66
N ALA A 187 -0.95 2.53 -17.95
CA ALA A 187 -0.62 3.79 -18.61
C ALA A 187 -1.80 4.80 -18.62
N ASN A 188 -3.03 4.34 -18.40
CA ASN A 188 -4.22 5.19 -18.24
C ASN A 188 -4.61 5.43 -16.77
N GLN A 189 -3.85 4.93 -15.80
CA GLN A 189 -4.13 5.06 -14.37
C GLN A 189 -3.37 6.23 -13.77
N GLY A 190 -3.60 7.41 -14.36
CA GLY A 190 -2.95 8.68 -13.99
C GLY A 190 -3.68 9.44 -12.91
N ILE A 191 -3.31 10.71 -12.73
CA ILE A 191 -3.97 11.56 -11.74
C ILE A 191 -5.46 11.70 -12.07
N GLU A 192 -5.84 11.93 -13.33
CA GLU A 192 -7.25 12.06 -13.73
C GLU A 192 -8.07 10.82 -13.34
N GLN A 193 -7.60 9.63 -13.69
CA GLN A 193 -8.31 8.39 -13.37
C GLN A 193 -8.34 8.12 -11.86
N THR A 194 -7.23 8.39 -11.15
CA THR A 194 -7.16 8.23 -9.68
C THR A 194 -8.19 9.13 -8.98
N LEU A 195 -8.35 10.37 -9.44
CA LEU A 195 -9.33 11.30 -8.91
C LEU A 195 -10.76 10.92 -9.28
N ARG A 196 -10.97 10.47 -10.53
CA ARG A 196 -12.27 9.95 -10.99
C ARG A 196 -12.71 8.76 -10.14
N ASP A 197 -11.79 7.86 -9.83
CA ASP A 197 -12.06 6.69 -9.00
C ASP A 197 -12.54 7.08 -7.60
N GLN A 198 -11.85 8.02 -6.94
CA GLN A 198 -12.32 8.57 -5.66
C GLN A 198 -13.71 9.23 -5.79
N TYR A 199 -13.93 10.04 -6.82
CA TYR A 199 -15.21 10.73 -7.03
C TYR A 199 -16.36 9.77 -7.30
N ASP A 200 -16.15 8.75 -8.14
CA ASP A 200 -17.15 7.76 -8.49
C ASP A 200 -17.47 6.87 -7.29
N LEU A 201 -16.46 6.44 -6.51
CA LEU A 201 -16.67 5.71 -5.26
C LEU A 201 -17.54 6.52 -4.29
N LEU A 202 -17.20 7.79 -4.07
CA LEU A 202 -17.97 8.69 -3.22
C LEU A 202 -19.41 8.86 -3.70
N ARG A 203 -19.64 9.01 -5.01
CA ARG A 203 -20.99 9.11 -5.59
C ARG A 203 -21.80 7.81 -5.47
N LEU A 204 -21.15 6.67 -5.59
CA LEU A 204 -21.82 5.38 -5.54
C LEU A 204 -22.21 5.01 -4.10
N GLU A 205 -21.34 5.27 -3.13
CA GLU A 205 -21.58 4.97 -1.72
C GLU A 205 -22.42 6.05 -1.02
N LEU A 206 -22.25 7.33 -1.40
CA LEU A 206 -22.94 8.48 -0.82
C LEU A 206 -23.54 9.35 -1.93
N PRO A 207 -24.67 8.97 -2.56
CA PRO A 207 -25.20 9.67 -3.74
C PRO A 207 -25.57 11.14 -3.52
N ASP A 208 -25.97 11.50 -2.30
CA ASP A 208 -26.31 12.88 -1.92
C ASP A 208 -25.03 13.72 -1.78
N GLN A 209 -24.84 14.66 -2.71
CA GLN A 209 -23.70 15.56 -2.74
C GLN A 209 -23.66 16.48 -1.51
N GLN A 210 -24.80 16.95 -1.03
CA GLN A 210 -24.84 17.84 0.13
C GLN A 210 -24.34 17.08 1.36
N LEU A 211 -24.74 15.82 1.52
CA LEU A 211 -24.24 14.97 2.59
C LEU A 211 -22.72 14.78 2.50
N ARG A 212 -22.17 14.58 1.29
CA ARG A 212 -20.72 14.49 1.10
C ARG A 212 -20.03 15.78 1.56
N LYS A 213 -20.54 16.93 1.12
CA LYS A 213 -20.02 18.25 1.51
C LYS A 213 -20.10 18.53 3.01
N GLU A 214 -21.06 17.94 3.71
CA GLU A 214 -21.25 18.12 5.15
C GLU A 214 -20.43 17.16 6.01
N LYS A 215 -20.21 15.92 5.54
CA LYS A 215 -19.70 14.82 6.38
C LYS A 215 -18.34 14.26 5.99
N VAL A 216 -17.94 14.35 4.73
CA VAL A 216 -16.73 13.67 4.24
C VAL A 216 -15.51 14.55 4.48
N LEU A 217 -14.49 14.01 5.13
CA LEU A 217 -13.18 14.64 5.28
C LEU A 217 -12.21 13.88 4.37
N CYS A 218 -11.57 14.57 3.43
CA CYS A 218 -10.71 13.94 2.44
C CYS A 218 -9.25 14.20 2.79
N GLY A 219 -8.39 13.20 2.70
CA GLY A 219 -7.01 13.36 3.08
C GLY A 219 -6.15 12.22 2.60
N GLY A 220 -4.94 12.14 3.13
CA GLY A 220 -4.06 11.04 2.80
C GLY A 220 -2.69 11.17 3.44
N HIS A 221 -1.92 10.12 3.21
CA HIS A 221 -0.54 10.01 3.68
C HIS A 221 0.43 10.30 2.53
N SER A 222 1.52 11.03 2.80
CA SER A 222 2.60 11.23 1.83
C SER A 222 2.08 11.77 0.47
N LEU A 223 2.25 11.03 -0.62
CA LEU A 223 1.69 11.33 -1.95
C LEU A 223 0.17 11.58 -1.93
N GLY A 224 -0.58 10.93 -1.04
CA GLY A 224 -2.03 11.08 -0.88
C GLY A 224 -2.48 12.50 -0.53
N GLY A 225 -1.64 13.29 0.16
CA GLY A 225 -1.92 14.72 0.40
C GLY A 225 -1.92 15.54 -0.90
N PHE A 226 -1.02 15.23 -1.82
CA PHE A 226 -0.95 15.88 -3.13
C PHE A 226 -2.10 15.45 -4.03
N VAL A 227 -2.44 14.16 -4.04
CA VAL A 227 -3.64 13.65 -4.74
C VAL A 227 -4.89 14.35 -4.21
N THR A 228 -5.03 14.50 -2.88
CA THR A 228 -6.15 15.25 -2.26
C THR A 228 -6.16 16.72 -2.68
N GLY A 229 -4.99 17.35 -2.82
CA GLY A 229 -4.89 18.71 -3.32
C GLY A 229 -5.36 18.85 -4.76
N TYR A 230 -4.99 17.92 -5.65
CA TYR A 230 -5.54 17.88 -7.00
C TYR A 230 -7.04 17.60 -7.01
N PHE A 231 -7.51 16.68 -6.16
CA PHE A 231 -8.94 16.38 -6.00
C PHE A 231 -9.72 17.66 -5.67
N ALA A 232 -9.28 18.42 -4.66
CA ALA A 232 -9.93 19.66 -4.23
C ALA A 232 -10.10 20.68 -5.37
N GLU A 233 -9.15 20.75 -6.29
CA GLU A 233 -9.17 21.71 -7.40
C GLU A 233 -9.87 21.20 -8.67
N TRP A 234 -10.23 19.92 -8.71
CA TRP A 234 -10.73 19.23 -9.89
C TRP A 234 -12.19 19.58 -10.19
N ASP A 235 -12.50 19.66 -11.48
CA ASP A 235 -13.83 19.79 -12.06
C ASP A 235 -14.07 18.55 -12.94
N PHE A 236 -15.11 17.78 -12.62
CA PHE A 236 -15.30 16.44 -13.18
C PHE A 236 -16.19 16.42 -14.42
N ASP A 237 -16.93 17.51 -14.70
CA ASP A 237 -17.76 17.68 -15.89
C ASP A 237 -17.23 18.72 -16.91
N GLY A 238 -16.18 19.46 -16.56
CA GLY A 238 -15.52 20.46 -17.41
C GLY A 238 -16.27 21.79 -17.51
N ASN A 239 -17.27 22.04 -16.65
CA ASN A 239 -18.11 23.22 -16.68
C ASN A 239 -18.04 23.98 -15.34
N PRO A 240 -17.32 25.11 -15.27
CA PRO A 240 -17.13 25.85 -14.01
C PRO A 240 -18.42 26.50 -13.47
N ALA A 241 -19.54 26.42 -14.20
CA ALA A 241 -20.84 26.90 -13.76
C ALA A 241 -21.63 25.85 -12.95
N THR A 242 -21.26 24.57 -13.05
CA THR A 242 -21.77 23.47 -12.23
C THR A 242 -20.78 23.19 -11.13
N LEU A 243 -21.26 23.16 -9.88
CA LEU A 243 -20.39 23.06 -8.70
C LEU A 243 -20.63 21.79 -7.89
N ASP A 244 -21.65 21.00 -8.25
CA ASP A 244 -22.01 19.78 -7.52
C ASP A 244 -20.98 18.66 -7.74
N ASP A 245 -20.23 18.72 -8.83
CA ASP A 245 -19.16 17.78 -9.15
C ASP A 245 -17.77 18.29 -8.71
N ALA A 246 -17.59 19.61 -8.55
CA ALA A 246 -16.33 20.20 -8.12
C ALA A 246 -15.77 19.51 -6.86
N GLY A 247 -14.48 19.14 -6.88
CA GLY A 247 -13.88 18.30 -5.85
C GLY A 247 -13.92 18.91 -4.46
N TYR A 248 -13.68 20.22 -4.33
CA TYR A 248 -13.83 20.92 -3.05
C TYR A 248 -15.25 20.86 -2.48
N ASN A 249 -16.27 20.61 -3.32
CA ASN A 249 -17.65 20.43 -2.91
C ASN A 249 -17.99 18.97 -2.56
N GLN A 250 -17.03 18.03 -2.63
CA GLN A 250 -17.25 16.66 -2.17
C GLN A 250 -16.78 16.43 -0.73
N CYS A 251 -16.04 17.36 -0.15
CA CYS A 251 -15.44 17.24 1.18
C CYS A 251 -15.72 18.48 2.04
N ALA A 252 -15.95 18.27 3.33
CA ALA A 252 -16.15 19.28 4.36
C ALA A 252 -14.82 19.87 4.90
N GLY A 253 -13.72 19.16 4.71
CA GLY A 253 -12.41 19.45 5.30
C GLY A 253 -11.35 18.51 4.76
N TYR A 254 -10.08 18.84 5.01
CA TYR A 254 -8.96 18.03 4.60
C TYR A 254 -8.04 17.64 5.75
N PHE A 255 -7.38 16.49 5.63
CA PHE A 255 -6.33 16.08 6.57
C PHE A 255 -5.08 15.59 5.81
N ALA A 256 -3.91 15.82 6.39
CA ALA A 256 -2.63 15.41 5.85
C ALA A 256 -1.83 14.65 6.91
N LEU A 257 -1.35 13.46 6.54
CA LEU A 257 -0.51 12.61 7.37
C LEU A 257 0.90 12.57 6.77
N ASP A 258 1.85 13.14 7.49
CA ASP A 258 3.23 13.40 7.06
C ASP A 258 3.33 13.96 5.62
N THR A 259 2.44 14.89 5.32
CA THR A 259 2.31 15.55 4.02
C THR A 259 1.63 16.92 4.15
N ILE A 260 1.36 17.58 3.03
CA ILE A 260 0.48 18.74 2.95
C ILE A 260 -0.60 18.50 1.90
N VAL A 261 -1.77 19.13 2.07
CA VAL A 261 -2.82 19.11 1.05
C VAL A 261 -2.56 20.21 0.03
N LYS A 262 -2.03 19.84 -1.14
CA LYS A 262 -1.67 20.80 -2.19
C LYS A 262 -1.50 20.14 -3.55
N ALA A 263 -2.07 20.73 -4.61
CA ALA A 263 -1.75 20.31 -5.98
C ALA A 263 -0.32 20.77 -6.37
N GLY A 264 0.43 19.88 -7.03
CA GLY A 264 1.80 20.13 -7.47
C GLY A 264 2.70 18.91 -7.26
N THR A 265 4.02 19.11 -7.32
CA THR A 265 4.98 18.00 -7.22
C THR A 265 5.32 17.67 -5.76
N PRO A 266 5.09 16.42 -5.32
CA PRO A 266 5.52 15.93 -4.01
C PRO A 266 7.04 16.04 -3.81
N PRO A 267 7.55 16.32 -2.59
CA PRO A 267 8.98 16.36 -2.29
C PRO A 267 9.78 15.15 -2.78
N LEU A 268 9.25 13.93 -2.59
CA LEU A 268 9.89 12.69 -3.05
C LEU A 268 10.07 12.62 -4.58
N LEU A 269 9.31 13.42 -5.34
CA LEU A 269 9.39 13.51 -6.81
C LEU A 269 10.15 14.77 -7.29
N ARG A 270 10.56 15.68 -6.39
CA ARG A 270 11.21 16.99 -6.71
C ARG A 270 12.61 16.90 -7.35
N GLY A 271 13.19 15.72 -7.48
CA GLY A 271 14.37 15.51 -8.32
C GLY A 271 14.17 15.83 -9.80
N ILE A 272 12.91 16.02 -10.19
CA ILE A 272 12.48 16.58 -11.46
C ILE A 272 12.04 18.03 -11.16
N PRO A 273 12.63 19.06 -11.80
CA PRO A 273 12.28 20.45 -11.50
C PRO A 273 10.78 20.71 -11.72
N ASP A 274 10.04 20.97 -10.65
CA ASP A 274 8.67 21.50 -10.73
C ASP A 274 8.76 22.96 -11.15
N ILE A 275 8.70 23.16 -12.46
CA ILE A 275 8.62 24.47 -13.06
C ILE A 275 7.20 24.54 -13.63
N GLU A 276 6.40 25.49 -13.15
CA GLU A 276 5.16 25.88 -13.84
C GLU A 276 5.55 26.40 -15.24
N LEU A 277 5.69 25.47 -16.17
CA LEU A 277 6.09 25.75 -17.54
C LEU A 277 4.87 26.19 -18.33
N PRO A 278 5.00 27.19 -19.22
CA PRO A 278 3.96 27.44 -20.21
C PRO A 278 3.66 26.15 -20.98
N ALA A 279 2.38 25.92 -21.33
CA ALA A 279 1.93 24.71 -22.04
C ALA A 279 2.81 24.37 -23.27
N ALA A 280 3.29 25.37 -23.99
CA ALA A 280 4.20 25.23 -25.14
C ALA A 280 5.51 24.46 -24.84
N VAL A 281 5.95 24.41 -23.57
CA VAL A 281 7.13 23.67 -23.11
C VAL A 281 6.74 22.40 -22.33
N ALA A 282 5.63 22.45 -21.58
CA ALA A 282 5.12 21.31 -20.82
C ALA A 282 4.59 20.18 -21.72
N ASP A 283 3.82 20.50 -22.76
CA ASP A 283 3.14 19.50 -23.60
C ASP A 283 4.14 18.58 -24.35
N PRO A 284 5.27 19.07 -24.90
CA PRO A 284 6.31 18.18 -25.47
C PRO A 284 6.95 17.23 -24.45
N ILE A 285 7.14 17.66 -23.21
CA ILE A 285 7.70 16.84 -22.13
C ILE A 285 6.69 15.75 -21.75
N ALA A 286 5.42 16.13 -21.55
CA ALA A 286 4.31 15.21 -21.27
C ALA A 286 4.18 14.11 -22.33
N LYS A 287 4.33 14.46 -23.60
CA LYS A 287 4.31 13.48 -24.69
C LYS A 287 5.49 12.50 -24.64
N LEU A 288 6.67 12.98 -24.25
CA LEU A 288 7.86 12.13 -24.12
C LEU A 288 7.73 11.19 -22.91
N THR A 289 7.24 11.69 -21.78
CA THR A 289 7.02 10.86 -20.58
C THR A 289 5.92 9.84 -20.81
N GLY A 290 4.79 10.21 -21.43
CA GLY A 290 3.72 9.25 -21.74
C GLY A 290 4.20 8.09 -22.64
N ALA A 291 5.18 8.33 -23.51
CA ALA A 291 5.82 7.27 -24.29
C ALA A 291 6.71 6.34 -23.45
N LEU A 292 7.39 6.88 -22.41
CA LEU A 292 8.16 6.10 -21.44
C LEU A 292 7.24 5.31 -20.50
N ASP A 293 6.13 5.91 -20.06
CA ASP A 293 5.13 5.29 -19.19
C ASP A 293 4.46 4.11 -19.90
N THR A 294 4.20 4.23 -21.21
CA THR A 294 3.72 3.11 -22.03
C THR A 294 4.74 1.96 -22.09
N ALA A 295 6.05 2.27 -22.03
CA ALA A 295 7.12 1.26 -22.04
C ALA A 295 7.38 0.66 -20.65
N LEU A 296 7.07 1.40 -19.59
CA LEU A 296 7.25 1.03 -18.18
C LEU A 296 6.00 1.41 -17.38
N PRO A 297 4.88 0.68 -17.52
CA PRO A 297 3.59 1.08 -16.96
C PRO A 297 3.52 0.97 -15.43
N VAL A 298 4.46 0.25 -14.81
CA VAL A 298 4.58 0.08 -13.36
C VAL A 298 5.87 0.74 -12.89
N LEU A 299 5.75 1.62 -11.91
CA LEU A 299 6.89 2.29 -11.28
C LEU A 299 7.61 1.27 -10.39
N ARG A 300 8.94 1.20 -10.52
CA ARG A 300 9.77 0.24 -9.78
C ARG A 300 11.05 0.91 -9.32
N LEU A 301 11.50 0.55 -8.12
CA LEU A 301 12.87 0.79 -7.67
C LEU A 301 13.63 -0.54 -7.78
N PRO A 302 14.53 -0.71 -8.77
CA PRO A 302 15.24 -1.97 -8.95
C PRO A 302 15.86 -2.47 -7.65
N ALA A 303 15.61 -3.74 -7.31
CA ALA A 303 16.08 -4.39 -6.08
C ALA A 303 15.59 -3.76 -4.75
N VAL A 304 14.55 -2.93 -4.74
CA VAL A 304 13.94 -2.46 -3.47
C VAL A 304 12.43 -2.59 -3.55
N ILE A 305 11.82 -2.01 -4.58
CA ILE A 305 10.37 -1.96 -4.75
C ILE A 305 9.99 -2.48 -6.13
N ASN A 306 9.38 -3.66 -6.13
CA ASN A 306 8.74 -4.30 -7.26
C ASN A 306 7.75 -5.36 -6.73
N PRO A 307 6.84 -5.90 -7.57
CA PRO A 307 5.80 -6.83 -7.11
C PRO A 307 6.29 -8.00 -6.25
N GLU A 308 7.47 -8.57 -6.56
CA GLU A 308 8.01 -9.69 -5.79
C GLU A 308 8.56 -9.25 -4.42
N THR A 309 9.18 -8.07 -4.34
CA THR A 309 9.78 -7.57 -3.09
C THR A 309 8.75 -6.92 -2.16
N THR A 310 7.67 -6.36 -2.69
CA THR A 310 6.54 -5.88 -1.88
C THR A 310 5.74 -7.05 -1.32
N ASN A 311 5.52 -8.12 -2.10
CA ASN A 311 4.95 -9.37 -1.55
C ASN A 311 5.84 -9.97 -0.44
N LEU A 312 7.16 -9.82 -0.54
CA LEU A 312 8.07 -10.29 0.51
C LEU A 312 7.85 -9.56 1.85
N LEU A 313 7.55 -8.25 1.84
CA LEU A 313 7.18 -7.52 3.05
C LEU A 313 5.89 -8.08 3.68
N ALA A 314 4.88 -8.38 2.87
CA ALA A 314 3.66 -9.04 3.35
C ALA A 314 3.95 -10.43 3.95
N MET A 315 4.82 -11.23 3.32
CA MET A 315 5.25 -12.52 3.86
C MET A 315 6.03 -12.38 5.18
N ALA A 316 6.84 -11.34 5.34
CA ALA A 316 7.51 -11.03 6.61
C ALA A 316 6.49 -10.67 7.70
N GLY A 317 5.47 -9.88 7.37
CA GLY A 317 4.33 -9.61 8.25
C GLY A 317 3.60 -10.90 8.67
N VAL A 318 3.31 -11.79 7.73
CA VAL A 318 2.68 -13.10 8.04
C VAL A 318 3.57 -13.95 8.95
N ALA A 319 4.87 -14.03 8.68
CA ALA A 319 5.80 -14.81 9.51
C ALA A 319 5.83 -14.30 10.96
N ALA A 320 6.02 -12.99 11.15
CA ALA A 320 6.02 -12.35 12.46
C ALA A 320 4.65 -12.47 13.16
N ARG A 321 3.55 -12.38 12.39
CA ARG A 321 2.20 -12.51 12.92
C ARG A 321 1.88 -13.93 13.42
N LEU A 322 2.39 -14.96 12.75
CA LEU A 322 2.11 -16.37 13.07
C LEU A 322 3.03 -16.91 14.16
N ASP A 323 4.33 -16.64 14.07
CA ASP A 323 5.34 -17.09 15.03
C ASP A 323 6.42 -16.00 15.21
N PRO A 324 6.19 -14.98 16.05
CA PRO A 324 7.13 -13.85 16.20
C PRO A 324 8.53 -14.27 16.65
N ASN A 325 8.63 -15.40 17.37
CA ASN A 325 9.88 -15.96 17.88
C ASN A 325 10.46 -17.09 16.99
N GLY A 326 9.76 -17.47 15.93
CA GLY A 326 10.21 -18.44 14.95
C GLY A 326 11.53 -17.99 14.32
N ILE A 327 12.49 -18.90 14.16
CA ILE A 327 13.85 -18.56 13.72
C ILE A 327 13.99 -18.92 12.26
N ASN A 328 14.31 -17.91 11.43
CA ASN A 328 14.58 -18.04 10.00
C ASN A 328 13.42 -18.58 9.13
N ASP A 329 12.17 -18.57 9.63
CA ASP A 329 11.04 -19.17 8.89
C ASP A 329 10.88 -18.58 7.48
N LEU A 330 11.02 -17.26 7.34
CA LEU A 330 10.99 -16.61 6.04
C LEU A 330 12.29 -16.83 5.25
N VAL A 331 13.44 -16.66 5.89
CA VAL A 331 14.75 -16.70 5.24
C VAL A 331 15.02 -18.05 4.59
N ASP A 332 14.61 -19.14 5.25
CA ASP A 332 14.81 -20.51 4.80
C ASP A 332 13.96 -20.87 3.57
N VAL A 333 12.83 -20.18 3.38
CA VAL A 333 11.89 -20.45 2.28
C VAL A 333 12.01 -19.46 1.12
N LEU A 334 12.79 -18.38 1.28
CA LEU A 334 13.01 -17.38 0.24
C LEU A 334 13.70 -17.97 -1.00
N PRO A 335 13.20 -17.68 -2.22
CA PRO A 335 13.90 -18.06 -3.44
C PRO A 335 15.31 -17.47 -3.50
N ASN A 336 16.25 -18.24 -4.06
CA ASN A 336 17.57 -17.74 -4.42
C ASN A 336 17.52 -17.23 -5.87
N ASN A 337 17.22 -15.94 -6.03
CA ASN A 337 17.19 -15.27 -7.32
C ASN A 337 17.82 -13.87 -7.23
N LEU A 338 18.19 -13.30 -8.38
CA LEU A 338 18.89 -12.02 -8.43
C LEU A 338 18.11 -10.88 -7.78
N ASN A 339 16.77 -10.86 -7.91
CA ASN A 339 15.92 -9.79 -7.40
C ASN A 339 15.91 -9.77 -5.87
N ILE A 340 15.61 -10.93 -5.25
CA ILE A 340 15.58 -11.08 -3.79
C ILE A 340 16.99 -10.92 -3.22
N ASP A 341 18.01 -11.53 -3.82
CA ASP A 341 19.38 -11.42 -3.31
C ASP A 341 19.91 -9.98 -3.41
N ALA A 342 19.59 -9.25 -4.47
CA ALA A 342 19.93 -7.84 -4.57
C ALA A 342 19.17 -7.00 -3.53
N THR A 343 17.89 -7.30 -3.28
CA THR A 343 17.06 -6.61 -2.30
C THR A 343 17.59 -6.78 -0.88
N LEU A 344 17.86 -8.02 -0.51
CA LEU A 344 18.50 -8.37 0.75
C LEU A 344 19.85 -7.66 0.92
N ARG A 345 20.65 -7.54 -0.14
CA ARG A 345 21.92 -6.80 -0.08
C ARG A 345 21.72 -5.30 0.06
N VAL A 346 20.78 -4.70 -0.68
CA VAL A 346 20.47 -3.27 -0.60
C VAL A 346 19.98 -2.90 0.79
N LEU A 347 19.05 -3.67 1.32
CA LEU A 347 18.39 -3.35 2.58
C LEU A 347 19.20 -3.76 3.80
N LEU A 348 19.97 -4.85 3.78
CA LEU A 348 20.49 -5.45 5.03
C LEU A 348 22.02 -5.55 5.10
N SER A 349 22.76 -5.14 4.07
CA SER A 349 24.23 -5.12 4.17
C SER A 349 24.72 -4.04 5.13
N LYS A 350 25.65 -4.39 6.01
CA LYS A 350 26.25 -3.44 6.96
C LYS A 350 27.14 -2.39 6.27
N ASP A 351 27.79 -2.73 5.16
CA ASP A 351 28.69 -1.85 4.42
C ASP A 351 28.78 -2.22 2.93
N THR A 352 29.51 -1.39 2.17
CA THR A 352 29.71 -1.58 0.72
C THR A 352 30.45 -2.86 0.36
N VAL A 353 31.35 -3.35 1.23
CA VAL A 353 32.11 -4.58 0.98
C VAL A 353 31.19 -5.78 1.06
N MET A 354 30.35 -5.84 2.09
CA MET A 354 29.32 -6.85 2.25
C MET A 354 28.32 -6.80 1.09
N ALA A 355 27.84 -5.61 0.70
CA ALA A 355 26.92 -5.45 -0.43
C ALA A 355 27.53 -5.94 -1.77
N ALA A 356 28.79 -5.57 -2.04
CA ALA A 356 29.46 -5.92 -3.30
C ALA A 356 29.84 -7.41 -3.38
N THR A 357 30.29 -7.99 -2.28
CA THR A 357 30.77 -9.39 -2.26
C THR A 357 29.68 -10.40 -1.91
N GLY A 358 28.60 -9.96 -1.26
CA GLY A 358 27.62 -10.84 -0.63
C GLY A 358 28.16 -11.60 0.59
N SER A 359 29.29 -11.17 1.16
CA SER A 359 29.98 -11.82 2.27
C SER A 359 30.23 -10.85 3.44
N PRO A 360 29.78 -11.16 4.67
CA PRO A 360 28.92 -12.30 5.01
C PRO A 360 27.55 -12.21 4.31
N SER A 361 26.87 -13.34 4.17
CA SER A 361 25.52 -13.37 3.57
C SER A 361 24.46 -13.12 4.64
N VAL A 362 23.51 -12.23 4.37
CA VAL A 362 22.38 -11.97 5.29
C VAL A 362 21.52 -13.22 5.50
N ARG A 363 21.53 -14.15 4.54
CA ARG A 363 20.85 -15.45 4.65
C ARG A 363 21.49 -16.40 5.68
N THR A 364 22.66 -16.05 6.22
CA THR A 364 23.33 -16.82 7.29
C THR A 364 23.09 -16.23 8.68
N LEU A 365 22.26 -15.19 8.79
CA LEU A 365 21.79 -14.72 10.07
C LEU A 365 20.83 -15.75 10.68
N PHE A 366 20.87 -15.85 12.00
CA PHE A 366 19.82 -16.48 12.78
C PHE A 366 19.03 -15.36 13.43
N ALA A 367 17.79 -15.16 13.01
CA ALA A 367 16.95 -14.07 13.48
C ALA A 367 15.52 -14.57 13.70
N THR A 368 14.86 -14.03 14.71
CA THR A 368 13.42 -14.26 14.89
C THR A 368 12.63 -13.56 13.77
N ASN A 369 11.40 -13.98 13.52
CA ASN A 369 10.55 -13.34 12.50
C ASN A 369 10.29 -11.85 12.82
N ASP A 370 10.14 -11.48 14.10
CA ASP A 370 10.10 -10.08 14.52
C ASP A 370 11.40 -9.35 14.16
N ALA A 371 12.56 -9.94 14.43
CA ALA A 371 13.84 -9.30 14.08
C ALA A 371 14.03 -9.15 12.56
N VAL A 372 13.49 -10.08 11.75
CA VAL A 372 13.46 -9.95 10.29
C VAL A 372 12.56 -8.79 9.86
N LEU A 373 11.36 -8.68 10.42
CA LEU A 373 10.44 -7.59 10.12
C LEU A 373 11.01 -6.23 10.53
N GLY A 374 11.52 -6.12 11.77
CA GLY A 374 12.19 -4.93 12.28
C GLY A 374 13.36 -4.54 11.38
N ALA A 375 14.22 -5.48 11.00
CA ALA A 375 15.33 -5.18 10.09
C ALA A 375 14.89 -4.62 8.72
N LEU A 376 13.65 -4.88 8.27
CA LEU A 376 13.12 -4.40 6.99
C LEU A 376 12.45 -3.02 7.08
N LEU A 377 11.84 -2.64 8.20
CA LEU A 377 11.02 -1.41 8.29
C LEU A 377 11.42 -0.46 9.43
N ASP A 378 12.17 -0.95 10.42
CA ASP A 378 12.63 -0.13 11.55
C ASP A 378 13.52 1.03 11.11
N ASP A 379 13.37 2.20 11.71
CA ASP A 379 14.12 3.39 11.36
C ASP A 379 15.63 3.27 11.66
N ASN A 380 16.05 2.46 12.64
CA ASN A 380 17.46 2.15 12.86
C ASN A 380 18.01 1.08 11.91
N SER A 381 17.22 0.46 11.03
CA SER A 381 17.72 -0.45 10.00
C SER A 381 17.43 0.04 8.59
N GLN A 382 16.17 0.31 8.25
CA GLN A 382 15.70 0.71 6.93
C GLN A 382 16.40 2.01 6.50
N PRO A 383 17.15 2.02 5.39
CA PRO A 383 17.84 3.24 4.96
C PRO A 383 16.93 4.32 4.39
N PHE A 384 15.79 3.95 3.80
CA PHE A 384 14.92 4.88 3.09
C PHE A 384 13.85 5.44 4.02
N GLY A 385 13.86 6.75 4.27
CA GLY A 385 12.98 7.42 5.24
C GLY A 385 11.50 7.20 4.99
N PHE A 386 11.10 7.13 3.71
CA PHE A 386 9.69 6.89 3.34
C PHE A 386 9.20 5.46 3.62
N LEU A 387 10.08 4.54 4.04
CA LEU A 387 9.73 3.17 4.45
C LEU A 387 9.86 2.95 5.96
N GLN A 388 10.22 3.98 6.72
CA GLN A 388 10.57 3.85 8.14
C GLN A 388 9.35 3.91 9.04
N SER A 389 9.30 2.96 9.97
CA SER A 389 8.50 2.99 11.18
C SER A 389 9.42 2.75 12.38
N SER A 390 9.11 3.32 13.53
CA SER A 390 9.92 3.19 14.75
C SER A 390 9.34 2.07 15.61
N VAL A 391 9.89 0.86 15.47
CA VAL A 391 9.27 -0.37 15.98
C VAL A 391 10.00 -1.02 17.13
N GLY A 392 10.95 -0.33 17.74
CA GLY A 392 11.78 -0.82 18.82
C GLY A 392 13.24 -0.95 18.40
N PHE A 393 13.92 -2.02 18.82
CA PHE A 393 15.31 -2.21 18.44
C PHE A 393 15.75 -3.68 18.50
N ILE A 394 16.89 -3.98 17.87
CA ILE A 394 17.56 -5.27 18.04
C ILE A 394 17.83 -5.50 19.53
N GLY A 395 17.59 -6.72 20.00
CA GLY A 395 17.81 -7.12 21.38
C GLY A 395 19.28 -7.11 21.83
N ALA A 396 19.59 -7.87 22.88
CA ALA A 396 20.91 -7.87 23.53
C ALA A 396 22.09 -8.36 22.65
N GLN A 397 21.83 -8.80 21.42
CA GLN A 397 22.86 -9.33 20.52
C GLN A 397 23.76 -8.20 19.98
N PRO A 398 25.05 -8.47 19.69
CA PRO A 398 25.97 -7.43 19.25
C PRO A 398 25.60 -6.83 17.89
N VAL A 399 25.52 -5.50 17.83
CA VAL A 399 25.34 -4.74 16.58
C VAL A 399 26.55 -3.89 16.24
N THR A 400 26.64 -3.47 14.99
CA THR A 400 27.62 -2.50 14.48
C THR A 400 26.91 -1.38 13.73
N ASP A 401 27.59 -0.24 13.56
CA ASP A 401 27.11 0.80 12.65
C ASP A 401 26.95 0.24 11.24
N LYS A 402 25.82 0.58 10.61
CA LYS A 402 25.51 0.30 9.22
C LYS A 402 25.77 1.54 8.39
N ALA A 403 26.56 1.37 7.33
CA ALA A 403 27.04 2.45 6.46
C ALA A 403 26.65 2.23 4.98
N PHE A 404 25.64 1.39 4.72
CA PHE A 404 25.15 1.13 3.38
C PHE A 404 23.63 0.99 3.41
N PRO A 405 22.90 1.47 2.37
CA PRO A 405 23.34 2.18 1.17
C PRO A 405 23.73 3.65 1.38
N THR A 406 23.69 4.14 2.62
CA THR A 406 24.05 5.51 3.01
C THR A 406 25.56 5.74 2.96
N LEU A 407 26.08 6.32 1.87
CA LEU A 407 27.50 6.72 1.78
C LEU A 407 27.70 8.15 2.31
N PRO A 408 28.83 8.45 2.98
CA PRO A 408 29.13 9.79 3.45
C PRO A 408 28.97 10.85 2.34
N GLY A 409 28.17 11.87 2.59
CA GLY A 409 27.89 12.96 1.65
C GLY A 409 26.68 12.73 0.72
N MET A 410 26.04 11.55 0.74
CA MET A 410 24.76 11.33 0.04
C MET A 410 23.62 12.13 0.66
N GLU A 411 23.66 12.40 1.97
CA GLU A 411 22.66 13.23 2.67
C GLU A 411 22.58 14.66 2.10
N ALA A 412 23.70 15.17 1.56
CA ALA A 412 23.77 16.52 1.00
C ALA A 412 23.21 16.62 -0.44
N LEU A 413 22.84 15.49 -1.07
CA LEU A 413 22.30 15.46 -2.42
C LEU A 413 20.77 15.66 -2.38
N PRO A 414 20.20 16.64 -3.10
CA PRO A 414 18.81 17.08 -2.91
C PRO A 414 17.72 15.99 -3.03
N VAL A 415 17.95 14.95 -3.82
CA VAL A 415 16.98 13.87 -4.10
C VAL A 415 17.28 12.61 -3.31
N ILE A 416 18.57 12.31 -3.18
CA ILE A 416 19.04 11.12 -2.48
C ILE A 416 18.96 11.34 -0.98
N GLY A 417 19.42 12.49 -0.49
CA GLY A 417 19.35 12.86 0.91
C GLY A 417 17.92 12.95 1.43
N SER A 418 16.99 13.53 0.66
CA SER A 418 15.57 13.62 1.05
C SER A 418 14.85 12.28 1.11
N ALA A 419 15.43 11.22 0.52
CA ALA A 419 14.86 9.87 0.55
C ALA A 419 15.49 9.01 1.67
N LEU A 420 16.59 9.45 2.27
CA LEU A 420 17.24 8.74 3.38
C LEU A 420 16.65 9.22 4.71
N GLY A 421 16.43 8.28 5.64
CA GLY A 421 16.02 8.67 6.99
C GLY A 421 17.19 9.10 7.86
N ASP A 422 16.91 9.86 8.90
CA ASP A 422 17.89 10.55 9.73
C ASP A 422 18.43 9.72 10.90
N ALA A 423 17.68 8.70 11.35
CA ALA A 423 18.08 7.84 12.45
C ALA A 423 19.41 7.11 12.19
N ARG A 424 20.20 6.90 13.24
CA ARG A 424 21.47 6.17 13.13
C ARG A 424 21.20 4.71 12.76
N LYS A 425 21.91 4.20 11.75
CA LYS A 425 21.68 2.84 11.26
C LYS A 425 22.56 1.80 11.98
N ALA A 426 21.95 0.67 12.35
CA ALA A 426 22.57 -0.50 12.95
C ALA A 426 22.46 -1.73 12.02
N ALA A 427 23.38 -2.67 12.17
CA ALA A 427 23.34 -3.98 11.54
C ALA A 427 23.88 -5.07 12.48
N PRO A 428 23.44 -6.33 12.33
CA PRO A 428 24.07 -7.49 12.96
C PRO A 428 25.59 -7.51 12.81
N ALA A 429 26.32 -7.78 13.89
CA ALA A 429 27.79 -7.90 13.88
C ALA A 429 28.29 -9.35 13.64
N VAL A 430 27.46 -10.34 13.97
CA VAL A 430 27.77 -11.78 13.88
C VAL A 430 26.87 -12.46 12.85
N TYR A 431 27.46 -13.28 11.98
CA TYR A 431 26.80 -14.04 10.92
C TYR A 431 27.29 -15.49 10.94
N GLY A 432 26.40 -16.45 10.66
CA GLY A 432 26.75 -17.87 10.54
C GLY A 432 27.01 -18.61 11.85
N ASP A 433 26.81 -17.97 13.01
CA ASP A 433 26.88 -18.62 14.32
C ASP A 433 25.47 -18.92 14.86
N PRO A 434 25.05 -20.19 14.93
CA PRO A 434 23.72 -20.57 15.43
C PRO A 434 23.53 -20.28 16.94
N LEU A 435 24.60 -19.96 17.67
CA LEU A 435 24.50 -19.56 19.08
C LEU A 435 24.14 -18.07 19.25
N VAL A 436 24.15 -17.29 18.16
CA VAL A 436 23.76 -15.88 18.16
C VAL A 436 22.47 -15.72 17.34
N VAL A 437 21.34 -15.73 18.04
CA VAL A 437 20.01 -15.48 17.46
C VAL A 437 19.61 -14.04 17.75
N TYR A 438 19.46 -13.23 16.72
CA TYR A 438 18.96 -11.85 16.83
C TYR A 438 17.47 -11.86 17.16
N THR A 439 17.10 -11.12 18.20
CA THR A 439 15.73 -10.91 18.65
C THR A 439 15.37 -9.44 18.51
N TRP A 440 14.10 -9.11 18.70
CA TRP A 440 13.60 -7.74 18.68
C TRP A 440 12.99 -7.37 20.02
N ASN A 441 13.34 -6.18 20.53
CA ASN A 441 12.66 -5.55 21.65
C ASN A 441 11.59 -4.62 21.05
N ASP A 442 10.33 -4.78 21.45
CA ASP A 442 9.23 -3.94 20.96
C ASP A 442 9.35 -2.48 21.46
N TYR A 443 8.60 -1.56 20.85
CA TYR A 443 8.64 -0.11 21.12
C TYR A 443 8.51 0.26 22.61
N ASP A 444 7.74 -0.52 23.38
CA ASP A 444 7.46 -0.31 24.80
C ASP A 444 8.31 -1.15 25.75
N SER A 445 9.29 -1.87 25.19
CA SER A 445 10.05 -2.91 25.87
C SER A 445 11.55 -2.82 25.57
N LEU A 446 12.04 -1.63 25.19
CA LEU A 446 13.46 -1.36 25.00
C LEU A 446 14.28 -1.68 26.26
N ASP A 447 15.51 -2.12 26.07
CA ASP A 447 16.46 -2.32 27.17
C ASP A 447 17.30 -1.06 27.48
N ASP A 448 17.77 -0.96 28.72
CA ASP A 448 18.59 0.17 29.20
C ASP A 448 20.08 0.02 28.84
N SER A 449 20.44 -0.78 27.83
CA SER A 449 21.85 -1.01 27.50
C SER A 449 22.49 0.21 26.82
N GLU A 450 23.81 0.35 26.99
CA GLU A 450 24.59 1.37 26.27
C GLU A 450 24.51 1.18 24.74
N GLN A 451 24.29 -0.06 24.28
CA GLN A 451 24.10 -0.34 22.87
C GLN A 451 22.79 0.27 22.37
N THR A 452 21.65 -0.02 23.01
CA THR A 452 20.34 0.51 22.63
C THR A 452 20.33 2.03 22.67
N ALA A 453 20.81 2.62 23.77
CA ALA A 453 20.89 4.07 23.95
C ALA A 453 21.79 4.81 22.94
N ARG A 454 22.59 4.09 22.14
CA ARG A 454 23.40 4.68 21.05
C ARG A 454 22.59 4.91 19.76
N TYR A 455 21.49 4.18 19.58
CA TYR A 455 20.70 4.18 18.35
C TYR A 455 19.30 4.76 18.57
N THR A 456 18.64 4.44 19.68
CA THR A 456 17.26 4.87 19.94
C THR A 456 16.94 4.99 21.44
N ASP A 457 15.74 5.52 21.73
CA ASP A 457 15.14 5.58 23.05
C ASP A 457 13.59 5.53 22.99
N SER A 458 12.95 5.39 24.16
CA SER A 458 11.48 5.27 24.28
C SER A 458 10.67 6.47 23.77
N THR A 459 11.32 7.59 23.42
CA THR A 459 10.64 8.79 22.90
C THR A 459 10.56 8.80 21.37
N SER A 460 11.38 7.99 20.69
CA SER A 460 11.31 7.76 19.23
C SER A 460 10.59 6.48 18.87
N GLU A 461 10.57 5.46 19.73
CA GLU A 461 9.87 4.20 19.45
C GLU A 461 8.38 4.28 19.80
N VAL A 462 7.51 4.20 18.78
CA VAL A 462 6.07 4.52 18.91
C VAL A 462 5.14 3.48 18.30
N THR A 463 5.66 2.55 17.50
CA THR A 463 4.90 1.54 16.77
C THR A 463 5.17 0.15 17.31
N SER A 464 4.14 -0.60 17.68
CA SER A 464 4.34 -2.01 18.08
C SER A 464 4.66 -2.87 16.86
N ILE A 465 5.74 -3.66 16.93
CA ILE A 465 6.12 -4.58 15.85
C ILE A 465 5.02 -5.62 15.58
N ALA A 466 4.32 -6.07 16.62
CA ALA A 466 3.19 -6.98 16.48
C ALA A 466 1.99 -6.34 15.76
N GLN A 467 1.76 -5.04 16.00
CA GLN A 467 0.72 -4.29 15.29
C GLN A 467 1.12 -4.02 13.84
N LEU A 468 2.39 -3.71 13.56
CA LEU A 468 2.90 -3.58 12.20
C LEU A 468 2.81 -4.91 11.42
N ALA A 469 3.23 -6.03 12.02
CA ALA A 469 3.10 -7.36 11.44
C ALA A 469 1.64 -7.67 11.06
N ARG A 470 0.71 -7.30 11.94
CA ARG A 470 -0.72 -7.41 11.72
C ARG A 470 -1.20 -6.54 10.54
N SER A 471 -0.82 -5.27 10.47
CA SER A 471 -1.19 -4.37 9.37
C SER A 471 -0.66 -4.84 8.01
N LEU A 472 0.51 -5.48 7.97
CA LEU A 472 1.08 -6.09 6.76
C LEU A 472 0.39 -7.39 6.32
N ALA A 473 -0.28 -8.09 7.23
CA ALA A 473 -0.70 -9.47 7.01
C ALA A 473 -2.23 -9.64 6.97
N GLU A 474 -2.93 -9.14 7.99
CA GLU A 474 -4.35 -9.46 8.19
C GLU A 474 -5.30 -8.74 7.23
N PRO A 475 -5.12 -7.43 6.92
CA PRO A 475 -5.91 -6.79 5.88
C PRO A 475 -5.80 -7.55 4.55
N PRO A 476 -6.93 -7.85 3.89
CA PRO A 476 -6.94 -8.52 2.58
C PRO A 476 -6.62 -7.57 1.41
N LEU A 477 -6.58 -6.26 1.66
CA LEU A 477 -5.97 -5.27 0.77
C LEU A 477 -4.56 -4.98 1.29
N ASP A 478 -3.66 -4.62 0.39
CA ASP A 478 -2.24 -4.55 0.64
C ASP A 478 -1.84 -3.40 1.57
N PHE A 479 -0.73 -3.60 2.31
CA PHE A 479 -0.01 -2.51 2.96
C PHE A 479 0.94 -1.80 1.98
N THR A 480 1.54 -2.56 1.06
CA THR A 480 2.48 -2.06 0.05
C THR A 480 2.06 -2.48 -1.35
N GLU A 481 1.95 -1.52 -2.26
CA GLU A 481 1.44 -1.74 -3.61
C GLU A 481 2.48 -2.42 -4.50
N TRP A 482 2.06 -3.47 -5.20
CA TRP A 482 2.88 -4.18 -6.17
C TRP A 482 2.92 -3.42 -7.50
N TYR A 483 1.82 -2.75 -7.86
CA TYR A 483 1.58 -2.21 -9.19
C TYR A 483 1.33 -0.69 -9.23
N PHE A 484 2.13 0.09 -8.51
CA PHE A 484 2.04 1.56 -8.55
C PHE A 484 2.16 2.08 -10.01
N PRO A 485 1.15 2.81 -10.53
CA PRO A 485 1.18 3.30 -11.92
C PRO A 485 2.27 4.37 -12.12
N THR A 486 3.16 4.16 -13.10
CA THR A 486 4.19 5.18 -13.44
C THR A 486 3.56 6.50 -13.84
N THR A 487 2.46 6.42 -14.58
CA THR A 487 1.72 7.58 -15.10
C THR A 487 1.19 8.48 -13.96
N LEU A 488 0.84 7.93 -12.79
CA LEU A 488 0.44 8.73 -11.63
C LEU A 488 1.61 9.58 -11.10
N ALA A 489 2.80 8.98 -10.99
CA ALA A 489 3.99 9.72 -10.55
C ALA A 489 4.40 10.80 -11.58
N THR A 490 4.33 10.50 -12.88
CA THR A 490 4.69 11.47 -13.92
C THR A 490 3.68 12.62 -14.01
N ASP A 491 2.38 12.36 -13.93
CA ASP A 491 1.34 13.39 -13.92
C ASP A 491 1.52 14.40 -12.79
N LEU A 492 1.87 13.93 -11.58
CA LEU A 492 2.11 14.79 -10.43
C LEU A 492 3.27 15.79 -10.64
N THR A 493 4.23 15.46 -11.51
CA THR A 493 5.34 16.36 -11.91
C THR A 493 4.97 17.32 -13.04
N GLN A 494 3.76 17.23 -13.58
CA GLN A 494 3.33 17.92 -14.80
C GLN A 494 2.08 18.77 -14.60
N SER A 495 1.95 19.36 -13.41
CA SER A 495 0.81 20.18 -12.97
C SER A 495 0.39 21.29 -13.96
N GLY A 496 1.34 21.78 -14.78
CA GLY A 496 1.13 22.82 -15.80
C GLY A 496 0.77 22.31 -17.20
N SER A 497 0.76 20.99 -17.44
CA SER A 497 0.36 20.42 -18.73
C SER A 497 -1.10 20.74 -19.06
N THR A 498 -1.43 20.87 -20.34
CA THR A 498 -2.81 21.17 -20.74
C THR A 498 -3.78 20.09 -20.26
N ALA A 499 -3.37 18.82 -20.36
CA ALA A 499 -4.16 17.66 -19.94
C ALA A 499 -4.57 17.67 -18.46
N ILE A 500 -3.75 18.25 -17.56
CA ILE A 500 -4.10 18.35 -16.13
C ILE A 500 -4.76 19.69 -15.82
N ARG A 501 -4.27 20.77 -16.43
CA ARG A 501 -4.69 22.14 -16.14
C ARG A 501 -6.12 22.43 -16.56
N GLU A 502 -6.62 21.78 -17.61
CA GLU A 502 -8.00 21.98 -18.08
C GLU A 502 -9.06 21.45 -17.12
N HIS A 503 -8.71 20.51 -16.23
CA HIS A 503 -9.62 20.04 -15.18
C HIS A 503 -9.49 20.79 -13.85
N ARG A 504 -8.35 21.46 -13.61
CA ARG A 504 -8.12 22.27 -12.40
C ARG A 504 -8.77 23.65 -12.51
N LEU A 505 -10.10 23.67 -12.65
CA LEU A 505 -10.87 24.91 -12.79
C LEU A 505 -11.02 25.67 -11.47
N HIS A 506 -10.93 24.98 -10.33
CA HIS A 506 -11.14 25.52 -8.99
C HIS A 506 -9.83 25.61 -8.20
N ARG A 507 -8.86 26.40 -8.67
CA ARG A 507 -7.50 26.45 -8.09
C ARG A 507 -7.42 26.89 -6.62
N ASP A 508 -8.48 27.50 -6.10
CA ASP A 508 -8.63 27.85 -4.69
C ASP A 508 -9.36 26.75 -3.90
N GLY A 509 -9.61 25.58 -4.49
CA GLY A 509 -10.42 24.51 -3.91
C GLY A 509 -9.89 23.94 -2.59
N VAL A 510 -8.56 23.93 -2.43
CA VAL A 510 -7.92 23.60 -1.14
C VAL A 510 -8.27 24.65 -0.08
N GLU A 511 -8.32 25.93 -0.46
CA GLU A 511 -8.54 27.07 0.44
C GLU A 511 -9.98 27.20 0.96
N ARG A 512 -10.90 26.46 0.35
CA ARG A 512 -12.34 26.55 0.64
C ARG A 512 -12.78 25.77 1.87
N ASN A 513 -11.91 24.94 2.45
CA ASN A 513 -12.23 24.06 3.57
C ASN A 513 -11.12 24.06 4.64
N PRO A 514 -11.42 23.74 5.91
CA PRO A 514 -10.41 23.60 6.97
C PRO A 514 -9.44 22.45 6.70
N ILE A 515 -8.20 22.56 7.21
CA ILE A 515 -7.14 21.58 7.02
C ILE A 515 -6.50 21.23 8.37
N LEU A 516 -6.31 19.94 8.64
CA LEU A 516 -5.44 19.44 9.69
C LEU A 516 -4.17 18.84 9.07
N THR A 517 -3.00 19.28 9.51
CA THR A 517 -1.72 18.73 9.06
C THR A 517 -0.98 18.10 10.24
N LEU A 518 -0.71 16.79 10.17
CA LEU A 518 0.00 16.02 11.19
C LEU A 518 1.33 15.55 10.61
N GLN A 519 2.46 16.02 11.15
CA GLN A 519 3.79 15.76 10.61
C GLN A 519 4.72 15.19 11.68
N GLY A 520 5.43 14.10 11.37
CA GLY A 520 6.45 13.54 12.25
C GLY A 520 7.75 14.35 12.18
N THR A 521 8.51 14.41 13.27
CA THR A 521 9.83 15.08 13.27
C THR A 521 10.89 14.34 12.45
N GLY A 522 10.81 13.01 12.37
CA GLY A 522 11.63 12.17 11.48
C GLY A 522 10.97 11.91 10.12
N GLY A 523 9.84 12.57 9.87
CA GLY A 523 9.09 12.47 8.62
C GLY A 523 9.72 13.22 7.45
N ILE A 524 8.98 13.33 6.35
CA ILE A 524 9.43 14.04 5.15
C ILE A 524 9.48 15.56 5.43
N GLU A 525 10.51 16.24 4.95
CA GLU A 525 10.56 17.70 4.99
C GLU A 525 9.54 18.31 4.02
N LEU A 526 8.56 19.01 4.56
CA LEU A 526 7.46 19.61 3.82
C LEU A 526 7.62 21.13 3.74
N PRO A 527 7.28 21.76 2.61
CA PRO A 527 7.14 23.21 2.58
C PRO A 527 5.95 23.62 3.46
N PRO A 528 5.87 24.89 3.89
CA PRO A 528 4.65 25.41 4.48
C PRO A 528 3.46 25.15 3.56
N SER A 529 2.34 24.71 4.13
CA SER A 529 1.09 24.53 3.37
C SER A 529 0.67 25.83 2.65
N GLY A 530 0.98 26.97 3.26
CA GLY A 530 0.63 28.30 2.75
C GLY A 530 -0.84 28.67 2.99
N HIS A 531 -1.59 27.80 3.68
CA HIS A 531 -3.01 27.98 3.93
C HIS A 531 -3.26 28.63 5.31
N PRO A 532 -4.02 29.74 5.39
CA PRO A 532 -4.16 30.51 6.63
C PRO A 532 -4.96 29.78 7.72
N ASN A 533 -5.80 28.80 7.35
CA ASN A 533 -6.61 28.01 8.29
C ASN A 533 -6.14 26.55 8.40
N ASP A 534 -4.91 26.27 8.00
CA ASP A 534 -4.28 24.98 8.28
C ASP A 534 -3.89 24.92 9.76
N LEU A 535 -4.14 23.77 10.37
CA LEU A 535 -3.77 23.44 11.75
C LEU A 535 -2.58 22.47 11.74
N PRO A 536 -1.34 22.96 11.60
CA PRO A 536 -0.17 22.11 11.62
C PRO A 536 0.19 21.67 13.04
N ILE A 537 0.38 20.37 13.21
CA ILE A 537 0.81 19.71 14.44
C ILE A 537 2.03 18.88 14.11
N VAL A 538 3.16 19.26 14.73
CA VAL A 538 4.42 18.51 14.62
C VAL A 538 4.51 17.53 15.79
N ILE A 539 4.61 16.24 15.47
CA ILE A 539 4.60 15.12 16.40
C ILE A 539 6.04 14.67 16.62
N GLN A 540 6.51 14.82 17.86
CA GLN A 540 7.87 14.47 18.23
C GLN A 540 8.07 12.95 18.22
N GLY A 541 9.22 12.52 17.70
CA GLY A 541 9.64 11.11 17.70
C GLY A 541 9.07 10.27 16.57
N TYR A 542 8.07 10.76 15.83
CA TYR A 542 7.43 10.00 14.76
C TYR A 542 8.25 10.08 13.47
N ASN A 543 8.49 8.92 12.86
CA ASN A 543 8.99 8.77 11.49
C ASN A 543 7.82 8.75 10.48
N HIS A 544 8.16 8.65 9.18
CA HIS A 544 7.20 8.75 8.09
C HIS A 544 5.98 7.83 8.23
N LEU A 545 6.18 6.52 8.46
CA LEU A 545 5.06 5.57 8.57
C LEU A 545 4.43 5.55 9.97
N ASP A 546 5.05 6.16 10.98
CA ASP A 546 4.48 6.17 12.34
C ASP A 546 3.20 6.98 12.42
N VAL A 547 3.00 7.93 11.50
CA VAL A 547 1.71 8.64 11.40
C VAL A 547 0.56 7.71 11.01
N LEU A 548 0.85 6.49 10.56
CA LEU A 548 -0.15 5.46 10.25
C LEU A 548 -0.13 4.29 11.23
N THR A 549 1.04 3.97 11.75
CA THR A 549 1.32 2.67 12.40
C THR A 549 1.43 2.74 13.91
N ALA A 550 1.54 3.94 14.50
CA ALA A 550 1.73 4.13 15.94
C ALA A 550 0.73 3.33 16.79
N ALA A 551 1.25 2.70 17.85
CA ALA A 551 0.44 1.92 18.79
C ALA A 551 -0.55 2.82 19.54
N GLN A 552 -1.77 2.35 19.78
CA GLN A 552 -2.83 3.16 20.42
C GLN A 552 -2.39 3.80 21.74
N THR A 553 -1.58 3.08 22.53
CA THR A 553 -1.01 3.55 23.79
C THR A 553 0.49 3.72 23.61
N GLN A 554 1.01 4.88 23.99
CA GLN A 554 2.42 5.22 23.87
C GLN A 554 3.20 4.87 25.14
N ASN A 555 4.53 4.88 25.06
CA ASN A 555 5.47 4.61 26.17
C ASN A 555 5.17 5.38 27.48
N ASN A 556 4.54 6.56 27.38
CA ASN A 556 4.14 7.39 28.52
C ASN A 556 2.74 7.06 29.09
N GLY A 557 2.09 5.99 28.59
CA GLY A 557 0.75 5.56 28.96
C GLY A 557 -0.39 6.42 28.39
N ARG A 558 -0.10 7.36 27.48
CA ARG A 558 -1.12 8.22 26.85
C ARG A 558 -1.54 7.68 25.48
N PRO A 559 -2.74 8.04 24.99
CA PRO A 559 -3.12 7.79 23.61
C PRO A 559 -2.13 8.42 22.62
N GLU A 560 -1.95 7.76 21.49
CA GLU A 560 -1.12 8.27 20.40
C GLU A 560 -1.76 9.51 19.75
N VAL A 561 -0.91 10.42 19.25
CA VAL A 561 -1.30 11.78 18.89
C VAL A 561 -2.17 11.83 17.63
N VAL A 562 -1.77 11.14 16.55
CA VAL A 562 -2.35 11.30 15.22
C VAL A 562 -3.85 11.03 15.24
N SER A 563 -4.24 9.86 15.74
CA SER A 563 -5.63 9.44 15.76
C SER A 563 -6.48 10.24 16.74
N THR A 564 -5.88 10.70 17.83
CA THR A 564 -6.53 11.60 18.78
C THR A 564 -6.85 12.95 18.13
N GLU A 565 -5.92 13.49 17.35
CA GLU A 565 -6.10 14.74 16.60
C GLU A 565 -7.09 14.59 15.44
N LEU A 566 -7.01 13.49 14.68
CA LEU A 566 -7.98 13.16 13.62
C LEU A 566 -9.40 13.01 14.16
N ALA A 567 -9.57 12.29 15.28
CA ALA A 567 -10.88 12.13 15.92
C ALA A 567 -11.46 13.48 16.35
N ARG A 568 -10.63 14.37 16.90
CA ARG A 568 -11.08 15.71 17.30
C ARG A 568 -11.45 16.57 16.10
N PHE A 569 -10.64 16.54 15.05
CA PHE A 569 -10.91 17.26 13.81
C PHE A 569 -12.19 16.75 13.12
N ALA A 570 -12.46 15.44 13.19
CA ALA A 570 -13.72 14.89 12.70
C ALA A 570 -14.92 15.49 13.43
N VAL A 571 -14.87 15.53 14.76
CA VAL A 571 -15.96 16.09 15.59
C VAL A 571 -16.12 17.59 15.36
N THR A 572 -15.02 18.35 15.29
CA THR A 572 -15.02 19.81 15.13
C THR A 572 -13.98 20.25 14.08
N PRO A 573 -14.34 20.26 12.78
CA PRO A 573 -13.46 20.75 11.73
C PRO A 573 -13.54 22.28 11.67
N GLY A 574 -12.67 22.97 12.43
CA GLY A 574 -12.56 24.43 12.45
C GLY A 574 -12.78 25.07 13.82
#